data_AF-F2CU17-F1
#
_entry.id   AF-F2CU17-F1
#
_cell.length_a   1.000
_cell.length_b   1.000
_cell.length_c   1.000
_cell.angle_alpha   90.00
_cell.angle_beta   90.00
_cell.angle_gamma   90.00
#
_symmetry.space_group_name_H-M   'P 1'
#
loop_
_entity.id
_entity.type
_entity.pdbx_description
1 polymer ?
#
loop_
_entity_poly.entity_id
_entity_poly.type
_entity_poly.pdbx_seq_one_letter_code
_entity_poly.pdbx_strand_id
1 'polypeptide(L)' 'MIRGLKDVIIGMKAGGKRRALIPPEVGYIEETLQPVPEEFGPRRSLLSHAKEPLVFEVQLLKIL' A
#
# COMPACT_ATOMS: atom_id res chain seq x y z
N MET A 1 -2.93 6.38 -5.55
CA MET A 1 -3.02 5.17 -4.70
C MET A 1 -2.66 3.97 -5.53
N ILE A 2 -1.74 3.10 -5.06
CA ILE A 2 -1.40 1.84 -5.73
C ILE A 2 -2.64 0.95 -5.87
N ARG A 3 -2.74 0.19 -6.97
CA ARG A 3 -3.94 -0.60 -7.30
C ARG A 3 -4.19 -1.71 -6.29
N GLY A 4 -3.14 -2.43 -5.87
CA GLY A 4 -3.26 -3.53 -4.94
C GLY A 4 -3.89 -3.12 -3.60
N LEU A 5 -3.62 -1.91 -3.09
CA LEU A 5 -4.29 -1.43 -1.89
C LEU A 5 -5.77 -1.08 -2.12
N LYS A 6 -6.14 -0.62 -3.32
CA LYS A 6 -7.56 -0.42 -3.67
C LYS A 6 -8.31 -1.75 -3.65
N ASP A 7 -7.70 -2.80 -4.18
CA ASP A 7 -8.31 -4.14 -4.18
C ASP A 7 -8.42 -4.70 -2.75
N VAL A 8 -7.42 -4.45 -1.91
CA VAL A 8 -7.41 -4.85 -0.49
C VAL A 8 -8.55 -4.22 0.29
N ILE A 9 -8.93 -2.97 0.02
CA ILE A 9 -10.01 -2.29 0.77
C ILE A 9 -11.42 -2.68 0.31
N ILE A 10 -11.57 -3.28 -0.89
CA ILE A 10 -12.87 -3.74 -1.37
C ILE A 10 -13.41 -4.80 -0.40
N GLY A 11 -14.66 -4.59 0.02
CA GLY A 11 -15.36 -5.46 0.98
C GLY A 11 -14.85 -5.39 2.42
N MET A 12 -13.88 -4.51 2.75
CA MET A 12 -13.53 -4.25 4.15
C MET A 12 -14.65 -3.48 4.86
N LYS A 13 -14.79 -3.73 6.17
CA LYS A 13 -15.68 -2.98 7.06
C LYS A 13 -14.86 -1.98 7.89
N ALA A 14 -15.46 -0.86 8.27
CA ALA A 14 -14.84 0.10 9.19
C ALA A 14 -14.41 -0.61 10.49
N GLY A 15 -13.22 -0.24 11.00
CA GLY A 15 -12.54 -0.92 12.10
C GLY A 15 -11.74 -2.18 11.70
N GLY A 16 -11.95 -2.72 10.50
CA GLY A 16 -11.28 -3.94 10.03
C GLY A 16 -9.78 -3.75 9.79
N LYS A 17 -9.00 -4.79 10.10
CA LYS A 17 -7.55 -4.88 9.81
C LYS A 17 -7.29 -6.03 8.84
N ARG A 18 -6.39 -5.83 7.88
CA ARG A 18 -5.99 -6.85 6.90
C ARG A 18 -4.52 -6.71 6.57
N ARG A 19 -3.81 -7.85 6.50
CA ARG A 19 -2.46 -7.92 5.96
C ARG A 19 -2.53 -8.41 4.51
N ALA A 20 -1.79 -7.76 3.62
CA ALA A 20 -1.78 -8.08 2.20
C ALA A 20 -0.34 -8.16 1.67
N LEU A 21 -0.09 -9.13 0.80
CA LEU A 21 1.11 -9.20 -0.01
C LEU A 21 0.77 -8.61 -1.39
N ILE A 22 1.39 -7.49 -1.74
CA ILE A 22 1.15 -6.78 -3.00
C ILE A 22 2.31 -7.05 -3.94
N PRO A 23 2.08 -7.72 -5.08
CA PRO A 23 3.13 -7.94 -6.06
C PRO A 23 3.43 -6.65 -6.86
N PRO A 24 4.64 -6.51 -7.44
CA PRO A 24 5.10 -5.27 -8.07
C PRO A 24 4.17 -4.71 -9.14
N GLU A 25 3.54 -5.56 -9.94
CA GLU A 25 2.65 -5.19 -11.04
C GLU A 25 1.41 -4.39 -10.61
N VAL A 26 1.00 -4.51 -9.35
CA VAL A 26 -0.10 -3.73 -8.75
C VAL A 26 0.35 -2.84 -7.58
N GLY A 27 1.66 -2.77 -7.35
CA GLY A 27 2.33 -1.91 -6.37
C GLY A 27 2.72 -0.54 -6.94
N TYR A 28 3.94 -0.08 -6.64
CA TYR A 28 4.48 1.22 -7.08
C TYR A 28 5.05 1.14 -8.51
N ILE A 29 4.18 0.99 -9.50
CA ILE A 29 4.55 1.02 -10.92
C ILE A 29 5.05 2.40 -11.39
N GLU A 30 4.71 3.44 -10.63
CA GLU A 30 5.20 4.81 -10.78
C GLU A 30 5.57 5.36 -9.38
N GLU A 31 6.68 6.07 -9.27
CA GLU A 31 7.19 6.60 -7.97
C GLU A 31 6.27 7.67 -7.35
N THR A 32 5.38 8.27 -8.14
CA THR A 32 4.41 9.27 -7.69
C THR A 32 3.20 8.65 -6.98
N LEU A 33 3.04 7.32 -7.04
CA LEU A 33 1.91 6.63 -6.45
C LEU A 33 1.98 6.61 -4.92
N GLN A 34 0.86 6.93 -4.31
CA GLN A 34 0.66 6.92 -2.86
C GLN A 34 0.12 5.57 -2.37
N PRO A 35 0.22 5.25 -1.07
CA PRO A 35 0.86 6.03 -0.01
C PRO A 35 2.38 5.88 0.00
N VAL A 36 3.15 6.94 0.21
CA VAL A 36 4.59 6.83 0.53
C VAL A 36 4.88 7.58 1.83
N PRO A 37 5.89 7.16 2.62
CA PRO A 37 6.32 7.91 3.79
C PRO A 37 6.72 9.35 3.45
N GLU A 38 6.47 10.26 4.38
CA GLU A 38 6.87 11.66 4.23
C GLU A 38 8.39 11.81 4.40
N GLU A 39 8.98 11.00 5.28
CA GLU A 39 10.40 11.03 5.60
C GLU A 39 11.25 10.40 4.49
N PHE A 40 12.40 11.02 4.22
CA PHE A 40 13.32 10.60 3.16
C PHE A 40 13.78 9.14 3.30
N GLY A 41 14.18 8.71 4.51
CA GLY A 41 14.72 7.37 4.73
C GLY A 41 13.72 6.25 4.43
N PRO A 42 12.56 6.21 5.12
CA PRO A 42 11.49 5.25 4.85
C PRO A 42 10.98 5.29 3.40
N ARG A 43 10.83 6.48 2.80
CA ARG A 43 10.46 6.61 1.39
C ARG A 43 11.49 5.96 0.47
N ARG A 44 12.78 6.26 0.67
CA ARG A 44 13.87 5.68 -0.12
C ARG A 44 13.91 4.16 0.01
N SER A 45 13.73 3.64 1.23
CA SER A 45 13.64 2.20 1.49
C SER A 45 12.48 1.56 0.73
N LEU A 46 11.28 2.13 0.84
CA LEU A 46 10.10 1.64 0.11
C LEU A 46 10.35 1.58 -1.41
N LEU A 47 10.90 2.66 -2.00
CA LEU A 47 11.13 2.74 -3.44
C LEU A 47 12.26 1.80 -3.91
N SER A 48 13.29 1.55 -3.09
CA SER A 48 14.32 0.55 -3.43
C SER A 48 13.77 -0.88 -3.50
N HIS A 49 12.66 -1.15 -2.82
CA HIS A 49 11.97 -2.45 -2.78
C HIS A 49 10.71 -2.47 -3.67
N ALA A 50 10.48 -1.47 -4.52
CA ALA A 50 9.27 -1.40 -5.36
C ALA A 50 9.15 -2.52 -6.41
N LYS A 51 10.26 -3.23 -6.70
CA LYS A 51 10.32 -4.32 -7.69
C LYS A 51 10.16 -5.72 -7.09
N GLU A 52 9.88 -5.81 -5.79
CA GLU A 52 9.60 -7.08 -5.10
C GLU A 52 8.24 -7.01 -4.37
N PRO A 53 7.66 -8.15 -3.98
CA PRO A 53 6.40 -8.16 -3.26
C PRO A 53 6.49 -7.41 -1.92
N LEU A 54 5.60 -6.46 -1.70
CA LEU A 54 5.53 -5.64 -0.49
C LEU A 54 4.42 -6.11 0.43
N VAL A 55 4.70 -6.17 1.73
CA VAL A 55 3.70 -6.49 2.75
C VAL A 55 3.10 -5.20 3.31
N PHE A 56 1.78 -5.11 3.32
CA PHE A 56 1.05 -4.01 3.94
C PHE A 56 0.16 -4.50 5.07
N GLU A 57 0.14 -3.74 6.16
CA GLU A 57 -0.92 -3.81 7.17
C GLU A 57 -1.87 -2.64 6.96
N VAL A 58 -3.13 -2.95 6.66
CA VAL A 58 -4.16 -1.97 6.33
C VAL A 58 -5.22 -1.98 7.42
N GLN A 59 -5.55 -0.80 7.94
CA GLN A 59 -6.69 -0.59 8.83
C GLN A 59 -7.68 0.38 8.18
N LEU A 60 -8.93 -0.05 8.01
CA LEU A 60 -9.98 0.82 7.50
C LEU A 60 -10.62 1.58 8.67
N LEU A 61 -10.40 2.90 8.77
CA LEU A 61 -10.90 3.68 9.90
C LEU A 61 -12.39 4.03 9.78
N LYS A 62 -12.81 4.52 8.61
CA LYS A 62 -14.19 4.94 8.34
C LYS A 62 -14.52 4.80 6.86
N ILE A 63 -15.81 4.68 6.55
CA ILE A 63 -16.37 4.79 5.20
C ILE A 63 -17.10 6.13 5.17
N LEU A 64 -16.82 6.97 4.17
CA LEU A 64 -17.45 8.27 3.98
C LEU A 64 -18.61 8.16 2.99
#